data_AF-A0A931Q182-F1
#
_entry.id   AF-A0A931Q182-F1
#
_cell.length_a   1.000
_cell.length_b   1.000
_cell.length_c   1.000
_cell.angle_alpha   90.00
_cell.angle_beta   90.00
_cell.angle_gamma   90.00
#
_symmetry.space_group_name_H-M   'P 1'
#
loop_
_entity.id
_entity.type
_entity.pdbx_description
1 polymer ?
#
loop_
_entity_poly.entity_id
_entity_poly.type
_entity_poly.pdbx_seq_one_letter_code
_entity_poly.pdbx_strand_id
1 'polypeptide(L)'
;MLRYIIAFILLVHGLIHFMGFAKAFGYGDMKQLTVPISKPIGALWMITAFMFIVTVVLFLFKKEYWWMIGIVAAIISQIVIIMSWTDAKFGTIANIILIVWIIFDWKNHQ
;
A
#
# COMPACT_ATOMS: atom_id res chain seq x y z
N MET A 1 19.27 8.67 -4.40
CA MET A 1 18.18 8.93 -5.37
C MET A 1 17.13 7.82 -5.37
N LEU A 2 17.51 6.56 -5.57
CA LEU A 2 16.56 5.43 -5.67
C LEU A 2 15.63 5.27 -4.45
N ARG A 3 16.13 5.50 -3.22
CA ARG A 3 15.30 5.55 -2.01
C ARG A 3 14.11 6.50 -2.11
N TYR A 4 14.31 7.71 -2.63
CA TYR A 4 13.22 8.69 -2.74
C TYR A 4 12.20 8.29 -3.81
N ILE A 5 12.65 7.61 -4.87
CA ILE A 5 11.76 7.02 -5.89
C ILE A 5 10.89 5.93 -5.27
N ILE A 6 11.49 5.02 -4.50
CA ILE A 6 10.74 3.97 -3.78
C ILE A 6 9.75 4.60 -2.80
N ALA A 7 10.20 5.56 -1.98
CA ALA A 7 9.33 6.27 -1.04
C ALA A 7 8.16 6.96 -1.76
N PHE A 8 8.40 7.58 -2.92
CA PHE A 8 7.36 8.21 -3.73
C PHE A 8 6.35 7.19 -4.27
N ILE A 9 6.81 6.07 -4.82
CA ILE A 9 5.94 4.99 -5.32
C ILE A 9 5.06 4.45 -4.20
N LEU A 10 5.64 4.16 -3.03
CA LEU A 10 4.91 3.65 -1.87
C LEU A 10 3.94 4.68 -1.30
N LEU A 11 4.31 5.96 -1.30
CA LEU A 11 3.43 7.03 -0.85
C LEU A 11 2.22 7.16 -1.76
N VAL A 12 2.43 7.23 -3.08
CA VAL A 12 1.33 7.29 -4.06
C VAL A 12 0.44 6.05 -3.94
N HIS A 13 1.02 4.86 -3.84
CA HIS A 13 0.28 3.62 -3.63
C HIS A 13 -0.53 3.63 -2.33
N GLY A 14 0.05 4.08 -1.22
CA GLY A 14 -0.66 4.25 0.05
C GLY A 14 -1.81 5.25 -0.06
N LEU A 15 -1.61 6.38 -0.75
CA LEU A 15 -2.64 7.41 -0.90
C LEU A 15 -3.83 6.94 -1.76
N ILE A 16 -3.59 6.17 -2.84
CA ILE A 16 -4.70 5.65 -3.66
C ILE A 16 -5.57 4.65 -2.89
N HIS A 17 -5.06 4.02 -1.83
CA HIS A 17 -5.87 3.13 -0.99
C HIS A 17 -7.01 3.88 -0.27
N PHE A 18 -6.88 5.20 -0.05
CA PHE A 18 -7.99 5.99 0.50
C PHE A 18 -9.22 6.02 -0.41
N MET A 19 -9.09 5.73 -1.72
CA MET A 19 -10.25 5.64 -2.62
C MET A 19 -11.19 4.49 -2.23
N GLY A 20 -10.66 3.33 -1.81
CA GLY A 20 -11.47 2.20 -1.37
C GLY A 20 -12.24 2.49 -0.09
N PHE A 21 -11.61 3.22 0.84
CA PHE A 21 -12.28 3.75 2.03
C PHE A 21 -13.39 4.75 1.65
N ALA A 22 -13.07 5.75 0.84
CA ALA A 22 -14.03 6.75 0.42
C ALA A 22 -15.25 6.14 -0.30
N LYS A 23 -15.04 5.11 -1.15
CA LYS A 23 -16.14 4.37 -1.79
C LYS A 23 -17.02 3.65 -0.77
N ALA A 24 -16.42 2.90 0.16
CA ALA A 24 -17.17 2.10 1.13
C ALA A 24 -18.01 2.93 2.12
N PHE A 25 -17.60 4.16 2.38
CA PHE A 25 -18.26 5.08 3.31
C PHE A 25 -19.11 6.16 2.62
N GLY A 26 -19.13 6.21 1.29
CA GLY A 26 -19.98 7.13 0.52
C GLY A 26 -19.47 8.57 0.48
N TYR A 27 -18.16 8.79 0.61
CA TYR A 27 -17.54 10.12 0.54
C TYR A 27 -17.30 10.65 -0.88
N GLY A 28 -17.85 9.99 -1.90
CA GLY A 28 -17.77 10.40 -3.30
C GLY A 28 -18.13 9.29 -4.27
N ASP A 29 -18.38 9.65 -5.52
CA ASP A 29 -18.61 8.71 -6.61
C ASP A 29 -17.27 8.21 -7.19
N MET A 30 -16.78 7.10 -6.62
CA MET A 30 -15.51 6.48 -7.03
C MET A 30 -15.70 5.63 -8.29
N LYS A 31 -15.83 6.28 -9.44
CA LYS A 31 -16.05 5.63 -10.75
C LYS A 31 -14.93 4.67 -11.17
N GLN A 32 -13.72 4.87 -10.66
CA GLN A 32 -12.56 4.01 -10.92
C GLN A 32 -12.65 2.66 -10.18
N LEU A 33 -13.43 2.58 -9.10
CA LEU A 33 -13.68 1.35 -8.36
C LEU A 33 -15.11 0.93 -8.70
N THR A 34 -15.30 0.00 -9.62
CA THR A 34 -16.62 -0.45 -10.07
C THR A 34 -17.20 -1.51 -9.14
N VAL A 35 -16.34 -2.35 -8.54
CA VAL A 35 -16.73 -3.40 -7.61
C VAL A 35 -17.28 -2.80 -6.31
N PRO A 36 -18.40 -3.32 -5.76
CA PRO A 36 -18.90 -2.86 -4.46
C PRO A 36 -17.91 -3.20 -3.34
N ILE A 37 -17.67 -2.23 -2.45
CA ILE A 37 -16.77 -2.38 -1.30
C ILE A 37 -17.61 -2.21 -0.03
N SER A 38 -17.65 -3.24 0.82
CA SER A 38 -18.33 -3.16 2.12
C SER A 38 -17.54 -2.31 3.12
N LYS A 39 -18.22 -1.75 4.13
CA LYS A 39 -17.57 -0.91 5.15
C LYS A 39 -16.37 -1.58 5.86
N PRO A 40 -16.42 -2.86 6.28
CA PRO A 40 -15.26 -3.52 6.88
C PRO A 40 -14.06 -3.59 5.94
N ILE A 41 -14.30 -3.88 4.65
CA ILE A 41 -13.23 -3.92 3.64
C ILE A 41 -12.69 -2.52 3.39
N GLY A 42 -13.55 -1.50 3.28
CA GLY A 42 -13.13 -0.10 3.21
C GLY A 42 -12.27 0.34 4.39
N ALA A 43 -12.50 -0.19 5.60
CA ALA A 43 -11.63 0.05 6.75
C ALA A 43 -10.24 -0.61 6.56
N LEU A 44 -10.16 -1.81 5.96
CA LEU A 44 -8.87 -2.42 5.60
C LEU A 44 -8.12 -1.62 4.54
N TRP A 45 -8.82 -1.03 3.56
CA TRP A 45 -8.23 -0.07 2.62
C TRP A 45 -7.61 1.13 3.36
N MET A 46 -8.33 1.70 4.34
CA MET A 46 -7.81 2.80 5.16
C MET A 46 -6.60 2.41 6.01
N ILE A 47 -6.65 1.23 6.66
CA ILE A 47 -5.53 0.70 7.44
C ILE A 47 -4.30 0.53 6.54
N THR A 48 -4.48 -0.04 5.35
CA THR A 48 -3.41 -0.20 4.36
C THR A 48 -2.77 1.14 4.00
N ALA A 49 -3.59 2.17 3.74
CA ALA A 49 -3.09 3.51 3.42
C ALA A 49 -2.19 4.08 4.54
N PHE A 50 -2.65 4.03 5.79
CA PHE A 50 -1.86 4.51 6.93
C PHE A 50 -0.60 3.67 7.15
N MET A 51 -0.68 2.35 6.98
CA MET A 51 0.50 1.49 7.11
C MET A 51 1.57 1.83 6.07
N PHE A 52 1.20 2.09 4.81
CA PHE A 52 2.18 2.55 3.81
C PHE A 52 2.77 3.91 4.15
N ILE A 53 1.99 4.86 4.67
CA ILE A 53 2.51 6.16 5.13
C ILE A 53 3.54 5.95 6.25
N VAL A 54 3.23 5.09 7.24
CA VAL A 54 4.15 4.74 8.32
C VAL A 54 5.41 4.07 7.75
N THR A 55 5.27 3.11 6.83
CA THR A 55 6.40 2.46 6.15
C THR A 55 7.29 3.50 5.44
N VAL A 56 6.71 4.45 4.71
CA VAL A 56 7.46 5.52 4.02
C VAL A 56 8.22 6.39 5.01
N VAL A 57 7.57 6.82 6.10
CA VAL A 57 8.22 7.62 7.15
C VAL A 57 9.40 6.85 7.74
N LEU A 58 9.18 5.62 8.22
CA LEU A 58 10.24 4.80 8.82
C LEU A 58 11.39 4.53 7.85
N PHE A 59 11.07 4.25 6.60
CA PHE A 59 12.03 4.01 5.53
C PHE A 59 12.92 5.23 5.24
N LEU A 60 12.32 6.43 5.18
CA LEU A 60 13.07 7.68 4.99
C LEU A 60 13.96 8.00 6.20
N PHE A 61 13.49 7.74 7.41
CA PHE A 61 14.25 7.90 8.66
C PHE A 61 15.23 6.76 8.98
N LYS A 62 15.44 5.79 8.06
CA LYS A 62 16.38 4.67 8.22
C LYS A 62 16.13 3.83 9.49
N LYS A 63 14.87 3.67 9.90
CA LYS A 63 14.56 2.83 11.06
C LYS A 63 14.64 1.35 10.68
N GLU A 64 15.44 0.55 11.39
CA GLU A 64 15.73 -0.85 11.04
C GLU A 64 14.49 -1.74 10.92
N TYR A 65 13.41 -1.43 11.64
CA TYR A 65 12.15 -2.18 11.63
C TYR A 65 11.17 -1.75 10.52
N TRP A 66 11.56 -0.84 9.62
CA TRP A 66 10.67 -0.33 8.55
C TRP A 66 10.10 -1.47 7.67
N TRP A 67 10.91 -2.50 7.39
CA TRP A 67 10.54 -3.61 6.52
C TRP A 67 9.42 -4.47 7.11
N MET A 68 9.37 -4.62 8.44
CA MET A 68 8.35 -5.42 9.12
C MET A 68 6.96 -4.81 8.87
N ILE A 69 6.85 -3.49 9.06
CA ILE A 69 5.62 -2.75 8.80
C ILE A 69 5.28 -2.80 7.30
N GLY A 70 6.29 -2.66 6.43
CA GLY A 70 6.12 -2.76 4.98
C GLY A 70 5.57 -4.11 4.52
N ILE A 71 6.05 -5.24 5.05
CA ILE A 71 5.53 -6.57 4.70
C ILE A 71 4.07 -6.71 5.12
N VAL A 72 3.72 -6.31 6.35
CA VAL A 72 2.34 -6.40 6.82
C VAL A 72 1.43 -5.50 5.96
N ALA A 73 1.89 -4.30 5.59
CA ALA A 73 1.17 -3.39 4.70
C ALA A 73 0.94 -4.03 3.32
N ALA A 74 1.98 -4.67 2.74
CA ALA A 74 1.89 -5.35 1.46
C ALA A 74 0.92 -6.54 1.48
N ILE A 75 0.88 -7.31 2.56
CA ILE A 75 -0.05 -8.44 2.72
C ILE A 75 -1.49 -7.94 2.74
N ILE A 76 -1.81 -6.96 3.60
CA ILE A 76 -3.17 -6.41 3.70
C ILE A 76 -3.55 -5.73 2.37
N SER A 77 -2.61 -5.00 1.76
CA SER A 77 -2.79 -4.42 0.42
C SER A 77 -3.13 -5.47 -0.62
N GLN A 78 -2.45 -6.62 -0.61
CA GLN A 78 -2.69 -7.66 -1.60
C GLN A 78 -4.06 -8.30 -1.41
N ILE A 79 -4.50 -8.48 -0.16
CA ILE A 79 -5.84 -8.98 0.17
C ILE A 79 -6.90 -8.06 -0.45
N VAL A 80 -6.84 -6.75 -0.17
CA VAL A 80 -7.85 -5.80 -0.70
C VAL A 80 -7.78 -5.66 -2.23
N ILE A 81 -6.58 -5.77 -2.83
CA ILE A 81 -6.42 -5.78 -4.29
C ILE A 81 -7.09 -7.01 -4.91
N ILE A 82 -6.92 -8.20 -4.33
CA ILE A 82 -7.56 -9.43 -4.83
C ILE A 82 -9.09 -9.32 -4.73
N MET A 83 -9.61 -8.76 -3.65
CA MET A 83 -11.04 -8.52 -3.46
C MET A 83 -11.63 -7.49 -4.45
N SER A 84 -10.79 -6.67 -5.08
CA SER A 84 -11.18 -5.66 -6.07
C SER A 84 -10.38 -5.80 -7.37
N TRP A 85 -10.07 -7.05 -7.76
CA TRP A 85 -9.06 -7.36 -8.79
C TRP A 85 -9.26 -6.64 -10.12
N THR A 86 -10.50 -6.58 -10.61
CA THR A 86 -10.83 -5.95 -11.90
C THR A 86 -10.42 -4.48 -11.96
N ASP A 87 -10.54 -3.78 -10.82
CA ASP A 87 -10.26 -2.35 -10.71
C ASP A 87 -8.83 -2.06 -10.22
N ALA A 88 -8.28 -2.93 -9.36
CA ALA A 88 -7.10 -2.62 -8.54
C ALA A 88 -5.84 -3.44 -8.85
N LYS A 89 -5.87 -4.41 -9.77
CA LYS A 89 -4.75 -5.36 -10.03
C LYS A 89 -3.37 -4.72 -10.19
N PHE A 90 -3.30 -3.52 -10.78
CA PHE A 90 -2.04 -2.79 -11.00
C PHE A 90 -1.35 -2.36 -9.70
N GLY A 91 -2.10 -2.24 -8.59
CA GLY A 91 -1.52 -2.04 -7.26
C GLY A 91 -0.57 -3.17 -6.84
N THR A 92 -0.70 -4.37 -7.41
CA THR A 92 0.22 -5.50 -7.16
C THR A 92 1.65 -5.15 -7.57
N ILE A 93 1.84 -4.29 -8.58
CA ILE A 93 3.18 -3.86 -9.04
C ILE A 93 3.90 -3.10 -7.92
N ALA A 94 3.20 -2.20 -7.21
CA ALA A 94 3.79 -1.47 -6.09
C ALA A 94 4.18 -2.41 -4.93
N ASN A 95 3.34 -3.43 -4.65
CA ASN A 95 3.67 -4.45 -3.66
C ASN A 95 4.92 -5.26 -4.05
N ILE A 96 5.04 -5.66 -5.33
CA ILE A 96 6.23 -6.36 -5.83
C ILE A 96 7.48 -5.49 -5.69
N ILE A 97 7.40 -4.21 -6.06
CA ILE A 97 8.51 -3.26 -5.92
C ILE A 97 8.97 -3.17 -4.45
N LEU A 98 8.03 -3.09 -3.50
CA LEU A 98 8.33 -3.08 -2.07
C LEU A 98 9.08 -4.35 -1.64
N ILE A 99 8.55 -5.53 -1.97
CA ILE A 99 9.14 -6.80 -1.55
C ILE A 99 10.53 -6.99 -2.15
N VAL A 100 10.69 -6.67 -3.44
CA VAL A 100 11.99 -6.72 -4.12
C VAL A 100 12.98 -5.78 -3.44
N TRP A 101 12.55 -4.55 -3.09
CA TRP A 101 13.40 -3.61 -2.37
C TRP A 101 13.81 -4.11 -0.99
N ILE A 102 12.88 -4.68 -0.21
CA ILE A 102 13.18 -5.27 1.10
C ILE A 102 14.26 -6.36 0.97
N ILE A 103 14.13 -7.25 -0.01
CA ILE A 103 15.11 -8.33 -0.25
C ILE A 103 16.49 -7.76 -0.62
N PHE A 104 16.53 -6.72 -1.45
CA PHE A 104 17.79 -6.05 -1.81
C PHE A 104 18.43 -5.32 -0.62
N ASP A 105 17.64 -4.59 0.17
CA ASP A 105 18.11 -3.85 1.34
C ASP A 105 18.70 -4.80 2.39
N TRP A 106 18.03 -5.95 2.64
CA TRP A 106 18.51 -6.98 3.56
C TRP A 106 19.89 -7.54 3.17
N LYS A 107 20.10 -7.83 1.88
CA LYS A 107 21.38 -8.36 1.38
C LYS A 107 22.55 -7.38 1.54
N ASN A 108 22.29 -6.08 1.59
CA ASN A 108 23.33 -5.05 1.69
C ASN A 108 23.64 -4.65 3.15
N HIS A 109 22.89 -5.17 4.12
CA HIS A 109 23.11 -4.94 5.56
C HIS A 109 23.66 -6.18 6.30
N GLN A 110 24.05 -7.23 5.57
CA GLN A 110 24.92 -8.32 6.06
C GLN A 110 26.36 -8.07 5.61
#